data_AF-A0A9D2EBV3-F1
#
_entry.id   AF-A0A9D2EBV3-F1
#
_cell.length_a   1.000
_cell.length_b   1.000
_cell.length_c   1.000
_cell.angle_alpha   90.00
_cell.angle_beta   90.00
_cell.angle_gamma   90.00
#
_symmetry.space_group_name_H-M   'P 1'
#
loop_
_entity.id
_entity.type
_entity.pdbx_description
1 polymer ?
#
loop_
_entity_poly.entity_id
_entity_poly.type
_entity_poly.pdbx_seq_one_letter_code
_entity_poly.pdbx_strand_id
1 'polypeptide(L)'
;PHTVTEVALDGIDPGYVSIGVRSDQPVTGAVQVSRTGEPGELDPDQPVLDRAWVPATVPAEHGLLPLVGLGSMVDRAAVAVSNPGDGPVQVSVRPVGPDGERGEATEVEVPAGATVAVGNDEELALGEASAVEITGGPVLASLTMSADAGDGDLVGVLPLTPDADRDQSVPVRLSTY
;
A
#
# COMPACT_ATOMS: atom_id res chain seq x y z
N PRO A 1 0.85 28.23 9.02
CA PRO A 1 1.96 27.26 8.82
C PRO A 1 2.14 26.42 10.09
N HIS A 2 2.30 25.10 9.95
CA HIS A 2 2.44 24.13 11.06
C HIS A 2 1.16 23.75 11.83
N THR A 3 -0.01 23.79 11.17
CA THR A 3 -1.23 23.20 11.75
C THR A 3 -1.25 21.71 11.44
N VAL A 4 -1.33 20.88 12.48
CA VAL A 4 -1.62 19.45 12.36
C VAL A 4 -3.10 19.27 12.66
N THR A 5 -3.81 18.57 11.78
CA THR A 5 -5.21 18.21 11.97
C THR A 5 -5.31 16.70 12.02
N GLU A 6 -5.84 16.16 13.11
CA GLU A 6 -6.19 14.75 13.22
C GLU A 6 -7.64 14.57 12.78
N VAL A 7 -7.88 13.61 11.89
CA VAL A 7 -9.21 13.27 11.40
C VAL A 7 -9.48 11.83 11.81
N ALA A 8 -10.42 11.66 12.74
CA ALA A 8 -10.91 10.34 13.11
C ALA A 8 -11.74 9.75 11.97
N LEU A 9 -11.48 8.49 11.62
CA LEU A 9 -12.17 7.76 10.56
C LEU A 9 -13.08 6.66 11.13
N ASP A 10 -13.48 6.82 12.40
CA ASP A 10 -14.34 5.86 13.08
C ASP A 10 -15.69 5.73 12.34
N GLY A 11 -16.14 4.50 12.11
CA GLY A 11 -17.44 4.22 11.48
C GLY A 11 -17.43 4.12 9.95
N ILE A 12 -16.26 4.10 9.30
CA ILE A 12 -16.16 3.58 7.93
C ILE A 12 -16.39 2.07 7.92
N ASP A 13 -17.06 1.57 6.89
CA ASP A 13 -17.23 0.12 6.73
C ASP A 13 -15.86 -0.56 6.61
N PRO A 14 -15.68 -1.76 7.17
CA PRO A 14 -14.44 -2.49 7.06
C PRO A 14 -14.16 -2.82 5.58
N GLY A 15 -12.94 -2.57 5.13
CA GLY A 15 -12.52 -2.85 3.77
C GLY A 15 -11.29 -2.07 3.36
N TYR A 16 -10.90 -2.22 2.09
CA TYR A 16 -9.82 -1.44 1.49
C TYR A 16 -10.35 -0.08 1.08
N VAL A 17 -9.81 0.97 1.68
CA VAL A 17 -10.20 2.35 1.40
C VAL A 17 -8.96 3.18 1.07
N SER A 18 -9.17 4.23 0.29
CA SER A 18 -8.19 5.31 0.11
C SER A 18 -8.74 6.59 0.68
N ILE A 19 -7.84 7.45 1.15
CA ILE A 19 -8.18 8.76 1.69
C ILE A 19 -7.54 9.81 0.79
N GLY A 20 -8.38 10.53 0.07
CA GLY A 20 -7.97 11.68 -0.73
C GLY A 20 -8.04 12.96 0.08
N VAL A 21 -6.93 13.69 0.20
CA VAL A 21 -6.92 15.03 0.80
C VAL A 21 -6.80 16.06 -0.31
N ARG A 22 -7.78 16.96 -0.41
CA ARG A 22 -7.75 18.12 -1.32
C ARG A 22 -7.47 19.38 -0.51
N SER A 23 -6.46 20.14 -0.92
CA SER A 23 -6.11 21.42 -0.32
C SER A 23 -5.65 22.39 -1.40
N ASP A 24 -5.94 23.68 -1.18
CA ASP A 24 -5.42 24.80 -1.96
C ASP A 24 -3.99 25.18 -1.54
N GLN A 25 -3.46 24.54 -0.49
CA GLN A 25 -2.10 24.69 0.00
C GLN A 25 -1.36 23.35 -0.09
N PRO A 26 -0.02 23.34 -0.14
CA PRO A 26 0.75 22.12 0.00
C PRO A 26 0.47 21.46 1.35
N VAL A 27 0.04 20.20 1.31
CA VAL A 27 -0.20 19.37 2.49
C VAL A 27 0.58 18.06 2.35
N THR A 28 0.97 17.51 3.49
CA THR A 28 1.47 16.14 3.63
C THR A 28 0.71 15.49 4.76
N GLY A 29 0.70 14.17 4.80
CA GLY A 29 -0.03 13.43 5.81
C GLY A 29 0.43 11.99 5.92
N ALA A 30 -0.11 11.31 6.91
CA ALA A 30 0.00 9.88 7.08
C ALA A 30 -1.32 9.38 7.63
N VAL A 31 -1.62 8.10 7.36
CA VAL A 31 -2.76 7.40 7.94
C VAL A 31 -2.21 6.44 8.98
N GLN A 32 -2.79 6.46 10.19
CA GLN A 32 -2.55 5.45 11.19
C GLN A 32 -3.66 4.41 11.12
N VAL A 33 -3.29 3.15 10.94
CA VAL A 33 -4.17 2.00 11.12
C VAL A 33 -3.88 1.44 12.50
N SER A 34 -4.94 1.14 13.26
CA SER A 34 -4.79 0.49 14.57
C SER A 34 -5.65 -0.78 14.60
N ARG A 35 -5.11 -1.87 15.15
CA ARG A 35 -5.85 -3.10 15.44
C ARG A 35 -5.82 -3.35 16.94
N THR A 36 -6.96 -3.78 17.47
CA THR A 36 -7.09 -4.16 18.88
C THR A 36 -7.08 -5.67 18.96
N GLY A 37 -6.12 -6.22 19.68
CA GLY A 37 -6.02 -7.63 20.04
C GLY A 37 -6.81 -7.95 21.31
N GLU A 38 -6.44 -9.05 21.93
CA GLU A 38 -6.98 -9.52 23.21
C GLU A 38 -6.04 -9.11 24.37
N PRO A 39 -6.54 -9.06 25.61
CA PRO A 39 -5.67 -8.93 26.78
C PRO A 39 -4.79 -10.17 26.94
N GLY A 40 -3.49 -9.97 27.13
CA GLY A 40 -2.52 -11.04 27.31
C GLY A 40 -2.45 -11.56 28.75
N GLU A 41 -1.78 -12.68 28.99
CA GLU A 41 -1.59 -13.24 30.34
C GLU A 41 -0.83 -12.30 31.28
N LEU A 42 0.09 -11.49 30.73
CA LEU A 42 0.89 -10.52 31.49
C LEU A 42 0.10 -9.26 31.86
N ASP A 43 -0.94 -8.93 31.10
CA ASP A 43 -1.79 -7.76 31.31
C ASP A 43 -3.25 -8.09 30.94
N PRO A 44 -3.99 -8.79 31.82
CA PRO A 44 -5.34 -9.29 31.51
C PRO A 44 -6.40 -8.18 31.49
N ASP A 45 -6.07 -6.97 31.94
CA ASP A 45 -7.00 -5.85 32.03
C ASP A 45 -6.88 -4.88 30.83
N GLN A 46 -5.85 -5.04 29.98
CA GLN A 46 -5.58 -4.15 28.85
C GLN A 46 -5.36 -4.94 27.55
N PRO A 47 -6.20 -4.74 26.50
CA PRO A 47 -5.96 -5.37 25.20
C PRO A 47 -4.72 -4.77 24.53
N VAL A 48 -4.01 -5.61 23.79
CA VAL A 48 -2.87 -5.17 22.97
C VAL A 48 -3.38 -4.31 21.81
N LEU A 49 -2.67 -3.21 21.54
CA LEU A 49 -2.95 -2.31 20.42
C LEU A 49 -1.77 -2.31 19.46
N ASP A 50 -1.98 -2.85 18.27
CA ASP A 50 -1.00 -2.75 17.19
C ASP A 50 -1.31 -1.57 16.26
N ARG A 51 -0.25 -0.98 15.69
CA ARG A 51 -0.36 0.26 14.90
C ARG A 51 0.58 0.23 13.71
N ALA A 52 0.05 0.59 12.55
CA ALA A 52 0.82 0.83 11.33
C ALA A 52 0.59 2.26 10.82
N TRP A 53 1.60 2.84 10.17
CA TRP A 53 1.49 4.14 9.52
C TRP A 53 1.80 4.05 8.04
N VAL A 54 1.00 4.72 7.23
CA VAL A 54 1.20 4.83 5.78
C VAL A 54 1.37 6.30 5.42
N PRO A 55 2.51 6.72 4.86
CA PRO A 55 2.70 8.10 4.43
C PRO A 55 1.86 8.38 3.17
N ALA A 56 1.49 9.65 2.97
CA ALA A 56 0.95 10.09 1.70
C ALA A 56 1.99 9.91 0.59
N THR A 57 1.55 9.37 -0.55
CA THR A 57 2.38 9.18 -1.74
C THR A 57 1.72 9.81 -2.96
N VAL A 58 2.51 10.00 -4.02
CA VAL A 58 2.00 10.41 -5.33
C VAL A 58 1.63 9.17 -6.15
N PRO A 59 0.62 9.25 -7.03
CA PRO A 59 0.31 8.15 -7.93
C PRO A 59 1.48 7.85 -8.86
N ALA A 60 1.74 6.57 -9.10
CA ALA A 60 2.79 6.10 -9.99
C ALA A 60 2.22 5.17 -11.06
N GLU A 61 2.81 5.22 -12.25
CA GLU A 61 2.47 4.33 -13.37
C GLU A 61 3.23 2.99 -13.30
N HIS A 62 4.28 2.94 -12.48
CA HIS A 62 5.10 1.76 -12.28
C HIS A 62 5.75 1.77 -10.91
N GLY A 63 5.74 0.61 -10.23
CA GLY A 63 6.45 0.43 -8.98
C GLY A 63 6.39 -1.00 -8.47
N LEU A 64 7.03 -1.22 -7.32
CA LEU A 64 7.10 -2.50 -6.63
C LEU A 64 6.54 -2.41 -5.21
N LEU A 65 5.86 -3.48 -4.79
CA LEU A 65 5.49 -3.75 -3.39
C LEU A 65 6.31 -4.96 -2.92
N PRO A 66 7.23 -4.80 -1.97
CA PRO A 66 8.04 -5.93 -1.49
C PRO A 66 7.23 -6.84 -0.56
N LEU A 67 7.25 -8.15 -0.82
CA LEU A 67 6.59 -9.17 0.01
C LEU A 67 7.58 -9.71 1.04
N VAL A 68 7.76 -8.99 2.14
CA VAL A 68 8.78 -9.33 3.14
C VAL A 68 8.24 -10.37 4.12
N GLY A 69 8.80 -11.58 4.11
CA GLY A 69 8.56 -12.59 5.14
C GLY A 69 7.21 -13.30 5.07
N LEU A 70 6.46 -13.19 3.96
CA LEU A 70 5.22 -13.96 3.74
C LEU A 70 5.51 -15.47 3.82
N GLY A 71 4.69 -16.19 4.59
CA GLY A 71 4.85 -17.61 4.86
C GLY A 71 5.91 -17.97 5.92
N SER A 72 6.57 -16.98 6.55
CA SER A 72 7.54 -17.22 7.62
C SER A 72 7.33 -16.33 8.86
N MET A 73 7.18 -15.03 8.66
CA MET A 73 6.89 -14.03 9.70
C MET A 73 5.55 -13.33 9.47
N VAL A 74 5.05 -13.35 8.23
CA VAL A 74 3.77 -12.77 7.83
C VAL A 74 2.86 -13.91 7.37
N ASP A 75 1.65 -13.95 7.90
CA ASP A 75 0.67 -15.01 7.61
C ASP A 75 -0.21 -14.66 6.41
N ARG A 76 -0.50 -13.37 6.21
CA ARG A 76 -1.36 -12.89 5.14
C ARG A 76 -0.82 -11.62 4.52
N ALA A 77 -0.98 -11.50 3.21
CA ALA A 77 -0.72 -10.31 2.45
C ALA A 77 -1.99 -9.90 1.69
N ALA A 78 -2.16 -8.60 1.43
CA ALA A 78 -3.22 -8.11 0.58
C ALA A 78 -2.77 -6.87 -0.18
N VAL A 79 -2.96 -6.89 -1.49
CA VAL A 79 -2.66 -5.76 -2.37
C VAL A 79 -3.93 -5.00 -2.65
N ALA A 80 -3.90 -3.68 -2.45
CA ALA A 80 -4.97 -2.78 -2.85
C ALA A 80 -4.42 -1.71 -3.77
N VAL A 81 -5.19 -1.39 -4.82
CA VAL A 81 -4.88 -0.35 -5.79
C VAL A 81 -5.99 0.69 -5.77
N SER A 82 -5.59 1.97 -5.75
CA SER A 82 -6.51 3.10 -5.71
C SER A 82 -6.23 4.06 -6.86
N ASN A 83 -7.31 4.48 -7.53
CA ASN A 83 -7.25 5.45 -8.61
C ASN A 83 -7.80 6.80 -8.12
N PRO A 84 -6.93 7.80 -7.88
CA PRO A 84 -7.37 9.12 -7.43
C PRO A 84 -7.85 10.03 -8.58
N GLY A 85 -7.75 9.57 -9.83
CA GLY A 85 -8.16 10.33 -11.02
C GLY A 85 -9.66 10.35 -11.25
N ASP A 86 -10.07 11.12 -12.26
CA ASP A 86 -11.48 11.33 -12.63
C ASP A 86 -11.99 10.34 -13.70
N GLY A 87 -11.13 9.46 -14.22
CA GLY A 87 -11.48 8.42 -15.19
C GLY A 87 -10.97 7.05 -14.78
N PRO A 88 -11.55 5.94 -15.29
CA PRO A 88 -11.05 4.59 -14.99
C PRO A 88 -9.63 4.41 -15.53
N VAL A 89 -8.85 3.59 -14.82
CA VAL A 89 -7.46 3.27 -15.17
C VAL A 89 -7.29 1.75 -15.22
N GLN A 90 -6.59 1.27 -16.24
CA GLN A 90 -6.16 -0.11 -16.34
C GLN A 90 -4.76 -0.28 -15.72
N VAL A 91 -4.61 -1.28 -14.86
CA VAL A 91 -3.31 -1.68 -14.30
C VAL A 91 -3.06 -3.16 -14.51
N SER A 92 -1.79 -3.51 -14.67
CA SER A 92 -1.27 -4.86 -14.76
C SER A 92 -0.51 -5.15 -13.48
N VAL A 93 -0.92 -6.18 -12.74
CA VAL A 93 -0.33 -6.59 -11.46
C VAL A 93 0.32 -7.96 -11.62
N ARG A 94 1.59 -8.09 -11.25
CA ARG A 94 2.39 -9.29 -11.49
C ARG A 94 3.18 -9.68 -10.24
N PRO A 95 3.16 -10.95 -9.80
CA PRO A 95 4.13 -11.42 -8.83
C PRO A 95 5.53 -11.45 -9.45
N VAL A 96 6.54 -11.16 -8.63
CA VAL A 96 7.96 -11.23 -8.99
C VAL A 96 8.63 -12.20 -8.03
N GLY A 97 9.22 -13.26 -8.57
CA GLY A 97 9.94 -14.28 -7.82
C GLY A 97 11.29 -13.81 -7.28
N PRO A 98 11.97 -14.64 -6.45
CA PRO A 98 13.25 -14.29 -5.82
C PRO A 98 14.39 -14.06 -6.83
N ASP A 99 14.33 -14.73 -7.99
CA ASP A 99 15.31 -14.57 -9.07
C ASP A 99 14.96 -13.41 -10.03
N GLY A 100 13.93 -12.62 -9.70
CA GLY A 100 13.43 -11.53 -10.55
C GLY A 100 12.57 -11.99 -11.73
N GLU A 101 12.24 -13.29 -11.80
CA GLU A 101 11.30 -13.81 -12.77
C GLU A 101 9.89 -13.26 -12.53
N ARG A 102 9.19 -12.91 -13.60
CA ARG A 102 7.84 -12.33 -13.53
C ARG A 102 6.82 -13.43 -13.79
N GLY A 103 5.83 -13.54 -12.91
CA GLY A 103 4.71 -14.43 -13.11
C GLY A 103 3.68 -13.88 -14.10
N GLU A 104 2.52 -14.55 -14.16
CA GLU A 104 1.40 -14.12 -14.99
C GLU A 104 0.82 -12.79 -14.51
N ALA A 105 0.32 -12.00 -15.46
CA ALA A 105 -0.23 -10.68 -15.18
C ALA A 105 -1.73 -10.76 -14.93
N THR A 106 -2.17 -10.18 -13.82
CA THR A 106 -3.57 -9.91 -13.53
C THR A 106 -3.90 -8.48 -13.98
N GLU A 107 -4.79 -8.36 -14.96
CA GLU A 107 -5.28 -7.08 -15.45
C GLU A 107 -6.47 -6.61 -14.59
N VAL A 108 -6.36 -5.42 -14.00
CA VAL A 108 -7.37 -4.83 -13.12
C VAL A 108 -7.78 -3.46 -13.63
N GLU A 109 -9.08 -3.28 -13.88
CA GLU A 109 -9.65 -1.96 -14.08
C GLU A 109 -9.97 -1.34 -12.71
N VAL A 110 -9.47 -0.14 -12.46
CA VAL A 110 -9.70 0.62 -11.22
C VAL A 110 -10.55 1.84 -11.56
N PRO A 111 -11.83 1.88 -11.13
CA PRO A 111 -12.70 3.02 -11.39
C PRO A 111 -12.16 4.31 -10.79
N ALA A 112 -12.57 5.45 -11.37
CA ALA A 112 -12.24 6.77 -10.86
C ALA A 112 -12.67 6.93 -9.38
N GLY A 113 -11.76 7.43 -8.54
CA GLY A 113 -12.01 7.66 -7.12
C GLY A 113 -12.26 6.39 -6.29
N ALA A 114 -11.91 5.21 -6.79
CA ALA A 114 -12.16 3.94 -6.13
C ALA A 114 -10.87 3.24 -5.70
N THR A 115 -11.02 2.35 -4.71
CA THR A 115 -10.00 1.39 -4.27
C THR A 115 -10.50 -0.02 -4.56
N VAL A 116 -9.64 -0.85 -5.14
CA VAL A 116 -9.92 -2.24 -5.49
C VAL A 116 -8.87 -3.13 -4.83
N ALA A 117 -9.33 -4.21 -4.18
CA ALA A 117 -8.47 -5.29 -3.75
C ALA A 117 -8.04 -6.11 -4.97
N VAL A 118 -6.75 -6.34 -5.14
CA VAL A 118 -6.25 -7.10 -6.28
C VAL A 118 -6.07 -8.55 -5.88
N GLY A 119 -7.00 -9.37 -6.36
CA GLY A 119 -7.02 -10.82 -6.19
C GLY A 119 -6.92 -11.29 -4.74
N ASN A 120 -6.74 -12.59 -4.58
CA ASN A 120 -6.32 -13.22 -3.33
C ASN A 120 -4.92 -13.85 -3.49
N ASP A 121 -4.35 -14.35 -2.39
CA ASP A 121 -2.99 -14.94 -2.39
C ASP A 121 -2.82 -16.06 -3.43
N GLU A 122 -3.86 -16.83 -3.71
CA GLU A 122 -3.85 -17.92 -4.69
C GLU A 122 -3.89 -17.38 -6.13
N GLU A 123 -4.74 -16.39 -6.42
CA GLU A 123 -4.87 -15.77 -7.74
C GLU A 123 -3.59 -15.05 -8.17
N LEU A 124 -2.89 -14.42 -7.23
CA LEU A 124 -1.63 -13.72 -7.48
C LEU A 124 -0.39 -14.59 -7.21
N ALA A 125 -0.56 -15.83 -6.74
CA ALA A 125 0.53 -16.72 -6.33
C ALA A 125 1.55 -16.05 -5.38
N LEU A 126 1.07 -15.27 -4.40
CA LEU A 126 1.94 -14.44 -3.55
C LEU A 126 2.89 -15.26 -2.67
N GLY A 127 2.53 -16.50 -2.32
CA GLY A 127 3.33 -17.35 -1.42
C GLY A 127 4.72 -17.71 -1.95
N GLU A 128 4.95 -17.61 -3.26
CA GLU A 128 6.25 -17.87 -3.90
C GLU A 128 6.93 -16.57 -4.38
N ALA A 129 6.24 -15.43 -4.27
CA ALA A 129 6.70 -14.15 -4.76
C ALA A 129 7.53 -13.41 -3.71
N SER A 130 8.55 -12.68 -4.17
CA SER A 130 9.35 -11.75 -3.35
C SER A 130 8.86 -10.30 -3.46
N ALA A 131 8.11 -9.96 -4.52
CA ALA A 131 7.48 -8.67 -4.69
C ALA A 131 6.25 -8.76 -5.60
N VAL A 132 5.48 -7.68 -5.65
CA VAL A 132 4.42 -7.44 -6.64
C VAL A 132 4.80 -6.23 -7.47
N GLU A 133 4.88 -6.39 -8.78
CA GLU A 133 5.02 -5.32 -9.76
C GLU A 133 3.66 -4.81 -10.18
N ILE A 134 3.51 -3.49 -10.20
CA ILE A 134 2.31 -2.81 -10.69
C ILE A 134 2.75 -1.90 -11.83
N THR A 135 2.14 -2.06 -13.00
CA THR A 135 2.40 -1.21 -14.19
C THR A 135 1.08 -0.75 -14.80
N GLY A 136 1.07 0.38 -15.52
CA GLY A 136 -0.11 0.85 -16.25
C GLY A 136 -0.36 2.33 -16.03
N GLY A 137 -1.60 2.70 -15.75
CA GLY A 137 -1.93 4.10 -15.45
C GLY A 137 -1.54 4.53 -14.03
N PRO A 138 -1.61 5.84 -13.74
CA PRO A 138 -1.13 6.42 -12.47
C PRO A 138 -2.05 6.03 -11.32
N VAL A 139 -1.54 5.21 -10.39
CA VAL A 139 -2.29 4.71 -9.24
C VAL A 139 -1.51 4.86 -7.93
N LEU A 140 -2.24 4.88 -6.82
CA LEU A 140 -1.69 4.58 -5.51
C LEU A 140 -1.85 3.08 -5.29
N ALA A 141 -0.87 2.42 -4.68
CA ALA A 141 -1.03 1.04 -4.25
C ALA A 141 -0.42 0.83 -2.87
N SER A 142 -0.92 -0.17 -2.17
CA SER A 142 -0.46 -0.54 -0.85
C SER A 142 -0.52 -2.05 -0.67
N LEU A 143 0.45 -2.57 0.07
CA LEU A 143 0.49 -3.92 0.57
C LEU A 143 0.17 -3.88 2.07
N THR A 144 -0.92 -4.51 2.47
CA THR A 144 -1.22 -4.78 3.88
C THR A 144 -0.73 -6.17 4.22
N MET A 145 0.00 -6.31 5.32
CA MET A 145 0.52 -7.56 5.84
C MET A 145 0.00 -7.77 7.26
N SER A 146 -0.26 -9.00 7.64
CA SER A 146 -0.59 -9.33 9.03
C SER A 146 0.04 -10.63 9.50
N ALA A 147 0.35 -10.69 10.78
CA ALA A 147 0.90 -11.87 11.45
C ALA A 147 0.21 -12.08 12.81
N ASP A 148 -0.06 -13.33 13.18
CA ASP A 148 -0.57 -13.71 14.48
C ASP A 148 0.54 -13.60 15.55
N ALA A 149 0.28 -12.85 16.61
CA ALA A 149 1.16 -12.70 17.77
C ALA A 149 0.66 -13.44 19.02
N GLY A 150 -0.39 -14.26 18.90
CA GLY A 150 -1.04 -15.00 19.99
C GLY A 150 -2.08 -14.18 20.77
N ASP A 151 -1.75 -12.94 21.13
CA ASP A 151 -2.66 -11.99 21.82
C ASP A 151 -3.25 -10.92 20.87
N GLY A 152 -3.08 -11.09 19.57
CA GLY A 152 -3.64 -10.23 18.54
C GLY A 152 -2.95 -10.39 17.19
N ASP A 153 -3.38 -9.57 16.23
CA ASP A 153 -2.74 -9.49 14.91
C ASP A 153 -1.80 -8.28 14.87
N LEU A 154 -0.54 -8.53 14.48
CA LEU A 154 0.34 -7.49 13.98
C LEU A 154 -0.14 -7.05 12.59
N VAL A 155 -0.08 -5.76 12.29
CA VAL A 155 -0.36 -5.19 10.99
C VAL A 155 0.80 -4.36 10.50
N GLY A 156 1.18 -4.57 9.24
CA GLY A 156 2.11 -3.74 8.50
C GLY A 156 1.42 -3.21 7.25
N VAL A 157 1.72 -1.98 6.85
CA VAL A 157 1.25 -1.45 5.57
C VAL A 157 2.39 -0.75 4.86
N LEU A 158 2.65 -1.16 3.62
CA LEU A 158 3.72 -0.63 2.79
C LEU A 158 3.12 0.05 1.56
N PRO A 159 3.48 1.31 1.26
CA PRO A 159 3.07 1.95 0.01
C PRO A 159 3.88 1.40 -1.17
N LEU A 160 3.33 1.58 -2.37
CA LEU A 160 4.05 1.34 -3.62
C LEU A 160 5.36 2.11 -3.62
N THR A 161 6.46 1.42 -3.94
CA THR A 161 7.75 2.06 -4.20
C THR A 161 7.82 2.35 -5.70
N PRO A 162 7.75 3.63 -6.13
CA PRO A 162 7.83 3.96 -7.55
C PRO A 162 9.17 3.54 -8.15
N ASP A 163 9.17 3.18 -9.44
CA ASP A 163 10.41 2.90 -10.16
C ASP A 163 11.24 4.19 -10.29
N ALA A 164 12.42 4.20 -9.65
CA ALA A 164 13.33 5.34 -9.65
C ALA A 164 13.91 5.65 -11.04
N ASP A 165 13.94 4.67 -11.95
CA ASP A 165 14.56 4.85 -13.27
C ASP A 165 13.69 5.65 -14.25
N ARG A 166 12.39 5.80 -13.98
CA ARG A 166 11.49 6.62 -14.81
C ARG A 166 11.40 8.08 -14.39
N ASP A 167 11.74 8.40 -13.15
CA ASP A 167 11.71 9.78 -12.61
C ASP A 167 13.09 10.46 -12.58
N GLN A 168 14.10 9.88 -13.25
CA GLN A 168 15.41 10.51 -13.36
C GLN A 168 15.34 11.78 -14.24
N SER A 169 15.22 12.94 -13.60
CA SER A 169 15.46 14.23 -14.24
C SER A 169 16.84 14.76 -13.84
N VAL A 170 17.68 15.05 -14.84
CA VAL A 170 18.97 15.72 -14.63
C VAL A 170 18.82 17.18 -15.01
N PRO A 171 19.08 18.14 -14.10
CA PRO A 171 19.04 19.56 -14.46
C PRO A 171 20.18 19.88 -15.44
N VAL A 172 19.83 20.15 -16.71
CA VAL A 172 20.78 20.63 -17.72
C VAL A 172 20.87 22.15 -17.64
N ARG A 173 22.07 22.68 -17.39
CA ARG A 173 22.36 24.12 -17.55
C ARG A 173 23.04 24.34 -18.90
N LEU A 174 22.37 25.08 -19.78
CA LEU A 174 22.98 25.59 -21.01
C LEU A 174 23.61 26.95 -20.69
N SER A 175 24.94 27.05 -20.70
CA SER A 175 25.63 28.33 -20.73
C SER A 175 25.81 28.78 -22.17
N THR A 176 25.42 30.01 -22.47
CA THR A 176 25.85 30.71 -23.69
C THR A 176 27.36 30.98 -23.60
N TYR A 177 28.11 30.52 -24.61
CA TYR A 177 29.49 30.92 -24.86
C TYR A 177 29.56 32.37 -25.37
#